data_AF-A0A9D6Y8F6-F1
#
_entry.id   AF-A0A9D6Y8F6-F1
#
_cell.length_a   1.000
_cell.length_b   1.000
_cell.length_c   1.000
_cell.angle_alpha   90.00
_cell.angle_beta   90.00
_cell.angle_gamma   90.00
#
_symmetry.space_group_name_H-M   'P 1'
#
loop_
_entity.id
_entity.type
_entity.pdbx_description
1 polymer ?
#
loop_
_entity_poly.entity_id
_entity_poly.type
_entity_poly.pdbx_seq_one_letter_code
_entity_poly.pdbx_strand_id
1 'polypeptide(L)' 'MSTLAEIEAAADALPAEQQEELFLFLATRLRAESGPLPPPREFSREQMERWIADDEAGYRRFLAGQ' A
#
# COMPACT_ATOMS: atom_id res chain seq x y z
N MET A 1 27.96 2.61 -13.08
CA MET A 1 26.50 2.51 -12.91
C MET A 1 26.20 1.07 -12.57
N SER A 2 25.56 0.81 -11.43
CA SER A 2 25.04 -0.53 -11.16
C SER A 2 23.78 -0.74 -11.99
N THR A 3 23.59 -1.95 -12.51
CA THR A 3 22.38 -2.37 -13.19
C THR A 3 21.26 -2.64 -12.19
N LEU A 4 19.99 -2.64 -12.63
CA LEU A 4 18.86 -2.98 -11.77
C LEU A 4 19.04 -4.37 -11.14
N ALA A 5 19.47 -5.35 -11.93
CA ALA A 5 19.73 -6.71 -11.45
C ALA A 5 20.80 -6.78 -10.35
N GLU A 6 21.83 -5.93 -10.41
CA GLU A 6 22.85 -5.86 -9.35
C GLU A 6 22.30 -5.24 -8.06
N ILE A 7 21.36 -4.29 -8.16
CA ILE A 7 20.71 -3.66 -7.01
C ILE A 7 19.74 -4.66 -6.35
N GLU A 8 18.96 -5.39 -7.15
CA GLU A 8 18.06 -6.44 -6.67
C GLU A 8 18.82 -7.53 -5.92
N ALA A 9 19.90 -8.05 -6.52
CA ALA A 9 20.75 -9.05 -5.87
C ALA A 9 21.38 -8.54 -4.57
N ALA A 10 21.77 -7.26 -4.51
CA ALA A 10 22.29 -6.64 -3.29
C ALA A 10 21.21 -6.49 -2.22
N ALA A 11 19.98 -6.13 -2.59
CA ALA A 11 18.85 -6.02 -1.67
C ALA A 11 18.44 -7.39 -1.10
N ASP A 12 18.40 -8.44 -1.94
CA ASP A 12 18.10 -9.81 -1.53
C ASP A 12 19.12 -10.38 -0.53
N ALA A 13 20.37 -9.91 -0.58
CA ALA A 13 21.42 -10.33 0.35
C ALA A 13 21.38 -9.65 1.72
N LEU A 14 20.54 -8.62 1.91
CA LEU A 14 20.41 -7.91 3.18
C LEU A 14 19.61 -8.72 4.22
N PRO A 15 19.93 -8.59 5.52
CA PRO A 15 19.02 -9.02 6.59
C PRO A 15 17.65 -8.33 6.49
N ALA A 16 16.60 -8.98 6.98
CA ALA A 16 15.22 -8.49 6.86
C ALA A 16 15.03 -7.07 7.40
N GLU A 17 15.69 -6.74 8.51
CA GLU A 17 15.62 -5.42 9.12
C GLU A 17 16.22 -4.34 8.20
N GLN A 18 17.31 -4.65 7.51
CA GLN A 18 17.95 -3.73 6.57
C GLN A 18 17.17 -3.61 5.26
N GLN A 19 16.47 -4.67 4.82
CA GLN A 19 15.53 -4.59 3.69
C GLN A 19 14.37 -3.63 4.00
N GLU A 20 13.83 -3.69 5.22
CA GLU A 20 12.77 -2.78 5.66
C GLU A 20 13.25 -1.33 5.70
N GLU A 21 14.43 -1.08 6.27
CA GLU A 21 15.04 0.26 6.28
C GLU A 21 15.26 0.79 4.86
N LEU A 22 15.80 -0.04 3.96
CA LEU A 22 16.02 0.32 2.56
C LEU A 22 14.69 0.66 1.86
N PHE A 23 13.65 -0.15 2.08
CA PHE A 23 12.32 0.09 1.53
C PHE A 23 11.75 1.43 1.97
N LEU A 24 11.80 1.74 3.28
CA LEU A 24 11.30 3.00 3.83
C LEU A 24 12.09 4.21 3.30
N PHE A 25 13.41 4.08 3.20
CA PHE A 25 14.27 5.11 2.62
C PHE A 25 13.88 5.42 1.17
N LEU A 26 13.74 4.39 0.34
CA LEU A 26 13.36 4.54 -1.07
C LEU A 26 11.95 5.11 -1.21
N ALA A 27 10.97 4.63 -0.44
CA ALA A 27 9.61 5.16 -0.45
C ALA A 27 9.57 6.65 -0.08
N THR A 28 10.36 7.08 0.89
CA THR A 28 10.46 8.49 1.31
C THR A 28 11.07 9.36 0.20
N ARG A 29 12.17 8.90 -0.41
CA ARG A 29 12.82 9.59 -1.54
C ARG A 29 11.88 9.73 -2.73
N LEU A 30 11.28 8.62 -3.14
CA LEU A 30 10.33 8.61 -4.26
C LEU A 30 9.16 9.53 -3.98
N ARG A 31 8.59 9.54 -2.77
CA ARG A 31 7.51 10.47 -2.42
C ARG A 31 7.93 11.94 -2.51
N ALA A 32 9.17 12.27 -2.17
CA ALA A 32 9.68 13.63 -2.32
C ALA A 32 9.89 14.03 -3.79
N GLU A 33 10.22 13.06 -4.65
CA GLU A 33 10.49 13.27 -6.08
C GLU A 33 9.22 13.15 -6.96
N SER A 34 8.19 12.43 -6.51
CA SER A 34 7.00 12.05 -7.30
C SER A 34 6.01 13.19 -7.60
N GLY A 35 6.39 14.45 -7.38
CA GLY A 35 5.50 15.59 -7.55
C GLY A 35 4.34 15.60 -6.53
N PRO A 36 3.39 16.53 -6.68
CA PRO A 36 2.26 16.63 -5.76
C PRO A 36 1.44 15.33 -5.76
N LEU A 37 0.98 14.92 -4.57
CA LEU A 37 0.11 13.76 -4.41
C LEU A 37 -1.10 13.87 -5.35
N PRO A 38 -1.62 12.74 -5.87
CA PRO A 38 -2.88 12.77 -6.60
C PRO A 38 -3.96 13.42 -5.73
N PRO A 39 -4.92 14.14 -6.34
CA PRO A 39 -5.99 14.76 -5.59
C PRO A 39 -6.78 13.71 -4.80
N PRO A 40 -7.43 14.10 -3.69
CA PRO A 40 -8.33 13.21 -2.97
C PRO A 40 -9.30 12.52 -3.93
N ARG A 41 -9.50 11.22 -3.75
CA ARG A 41 -10.50 10.50 -4.52
C ARG A 41 -11.88 10.95 -4.07
N GLU A 42 -12.69 11.42 -5.02
CA GLU A 42 -14.09 11.71 -4.78
C GLU A 42 -14.92 10.44 -5.01
N PHE A 43 -15.84 10.16 -4.09
CA PHE A 43 -16.77 9.06 -4.19
C PHE A 43 -18.19 9.60 -4.08
N SER A 44 -19.08 9.09 -4.92
CA SER A 44 -20.50 9.41 -4.81
C SER A 44 -21.07 8.86 -3.50
N ARG A 45 -22.15 9.49 -3.03
CA ARG A 45 -22.90 9.03 -1.84
C ARG A 45 -23.36 7.58 -2.02
N GLU A 46 -23.84 7.24 -3.21
CA GLU A 46 -24.29 5.90 -3.57
C GLU A 46 -23.16 4.86 -3.47
N GLN A 47 -21.94 5.20 -3.92
CA GLN A 47 -20.78 4.32 -3.79
C GLN A 47 -20.42 4.06 -2.33
N MET A 48 -20.44 5.11 -1.50
CA MET A 48 -20.16 4.98 -0.07
C MET A 48 -21.23 4.15 0.64
N GLU A 49 -22.51 4.39 0.35
CA GLU A 49 -23.63 3.62 0.91
C GLU A 49 -23.55 2.13 0.55
N ARG A 50 -23.15 1.81 -0.68
CA ARG A 50 -22.93 0.42 -1.09
C ARG A 50 -21.83 -0.26 -0.26
N TRP A 51 -20.69 0.40 -0.08
CA TRP A 51 -19.60 -0.17 0.72
C TRP A 51 -20.00 -0.38 2.18
N ILE A 52 -20.73 0.57 2.76
CA ILE A 52 -21.26 0.45 4.12
C ILE A 52 -22.20 -0.76 4.20
N ALA A 53 -23.13 -0.91 3.25
CA ALA A 53 -24.06 -2.04 3.24
C ALA A 53 -23.35 -3.39 3.08
N ASP A 54 -22.33 -3.46 2.24
CA ASP A 54 -21.51 -4.67 2.04
C ASP A 54 -20.75 -5.06 3.32
N ASP A 55 -20.15 -4.08 4.00
CA ASP A 55 -19.44 -4.26 5.26
C ASP A 55 -20.38 -4.72 6.38
N GLU A 56 -21.53 -4.05 6.54
CA GLU A 56 -22.56 -4.45 7.51
C GLU A 56 -23.07 -5.87 7.26
N ALA A 57 -23.30 -6.24 6.00
CA ALA A 57 -23.72 -7.59 5.64
C ALA A 57 -22.63 -8.62 5.98
N GLY A 58 -21.36 -8.28 5.75
CA GLY A 58 -20.21 -9.09 6.17
C GLY A 58 -20.18 -9.28 7.68
N TYR A 59 -20.32 -8.20 8.44
CA TYR A 59 -20.33 -8.25 9.90
C TYR A 59 -21.49 -9.10 10.45
N ARG A 60 -22.68 -9.01 9.85
CA ARG A 60 -23.83 -9.86 10.22
C ARG A 60 -23.54 -11.34 9.97
N ARG A 61 -22.90 -11.70 8.85
CA ARG A 61 -22.50 -13.09 8.57
C ARG A 61 -21.48 -13.60 9.59
N PHE A 62 -20.48 -12.78 9.91
CA PHE A 62 -19.49 -13.08 10.94
C PHE A 62 -20.13 -13.37 12.29
N LEU A 63 -21.07 -12.53 12.74
CA LEU A 63 -21.82 -12.75 14.00
C LEU A 63 -22.71 -14.00 13.95
N ALA A 64 -23.21 -14.36 12.78
CA ALA A 64 -24.00 -15.57 12.57
C ALA A 64 -23.14 -16.86 12.47
N GLY A 65 -21.81 -16.74 12.51
CA GLY A 65 -20.89 -17.87 12.37
C GLY A 65 -20.88 -18.49 10.97
N GLN A 66 -21.21 -17.70 9.95
CA GLN A 66 -21.18 -18.09 8.53
C GLN A 66 -19.91 -17.62 7.83
#